data_AF-A0A0X8G701-F1
#
_entry.id   AF-A0A0X8G701-F1
#
_cell.length_a   1.000
_cell.length_b   1.000
_cell.length_c   1.000
_cell.angle_alpha   90.00
_cell.angle_beta   90.00
_cell.angle_gamma   90.00
#
_symmetry.space_group_name_H-M   'P 1'
#
loop_
_entity.id
_entity.type
_entity.pdbx_description
1 polymer ?
#
loop_
_entity_poly.entity_id
_entity_poly.type
_entity_poly.pdbx_seq_one_letter_code
_entity_poly.pdbx_strand_id
1 'polypeptide(L)'
;MVIQIYIHLKKLNKMKNFTKRILIIILVTSLFYACSGEKKRNVNFLPPLSIQIPTEIKNDVELTKVIKSSEKAINELSDNIEQLVIDGKEVFEMKEEEQGVMDNLKMGKLIVEFAANSAQLGKLIDEFDTYKKKQASQGLMNDAQLNALEKVGATFTNRMTQINEKYKNYFKK
;
A
#
# COMPACT_ATOMS: atom_id res chain seq x y z
N MET A 1 -25.69 46.85 -20.55
CA MET A 1 -26.01 46.37 -19.18
C MET A 1 -26.13 44.83 -19.09
N VAL A 2 -26.76 44.15 -20.04
CA VAL A 2 -26.98 42.68 -20.02
C VAL A 2 -25.70 41.83 -20.06
N ILE A 3 -24.67 42.26 -20.80
CA ILE A 3 -23.40 41.51 -20.95
C ILE A 3 -22.61 41.42 -19.63
N GLN A 4 -22.62 42.50 -18.82
CA GLN A 4 -21.93 42.51 -17.52
C GLN A 4 -22.57 41.56 -16.50
N ILE A 5 -23.91 41.45 -16.50
CA ILE A 5 -24.65 40.52 -15.63
C ILE A 5 -24.33 39.06 -16.00
N TYR A 6 -24.25 38.75 -17.30
CA TYR A 6 -23.91 37.41 -17.78
C TYR A 6 -22.48 36.98 -17.39
N ILE A 7 -21.50 37.88 -17.50
CA ILE A 7 -20.11 37.63 -17.08
C ILE A 7 -20.05 37.40 -15.56
N HIS A 8 -20.78 38.20 -14.77
CA HIS A 8 -20.84 38.03 -13.32
C HIS A 8 -21.45 36.69 -12.89
N LEU A 9 -22.56 36.27 -13.51
CA LEU A 9 -23.21 34.99 -13.24
C LEU A 9 -22.33 33.79 -13.62
N LYS A 10 -21.61 33.87 -14.76
CA LYS A 10 -20.68 32.81 -15.19
C LYS A 10 -19.49 32.67 -14.23
N LYS A 11 -18.98 33.79 -13.69
CA LYS A 11 -17.89 33.80 -12.70
C LYS A 11 -18.34 33.21 -11.35
N LEU A 12 -19.55 33.52 -10.89
CA LEU A 12 -20.17 32.95 -9.70
C LEU A 12 -20.37 31.43 -9.80
N ASN A 13 -20.84 30.94 -10.94
CA ASN A 13 -21.03 29.50 -11.15
C ASN A 13 -19.70 28.73 -11.23
N LYS A 14 -18.67 29.33 -11.83
CA LYS A 14 -17.30 28.76 -11.86
C LYS A 14 -16.68 28.69 -10.46
N MET A 15 -16.88 29.71 -9.62
CA MET A 15 -16.42 29.70 -8.22
C MET A 15 -17.15 28.66 -7.36
N LYS A 16 -18.48 28.49 -7.52
CA LYS A 16 -19.26 27.45 -6.82
C LYS A 16 -18.80 26.02 -7.17
N ASN A 17 -18.43 25.77 -8.42
CA ASN A 17 -17.93 24.46 -8.84
C ASN A 17 -16.48 24.21 -8.37
N PHE A 18 -15.68 25.27 -8.25
CA PHE A 18 -14.32 25.19 -7.72
C PHE A 18 -14.32 24.91 -6.21
N THR A 19 -15.19 25.57 -5.43
CA THR A 19 -15.32 25.31 -3.99
C THR A 19 -15.84 23.89 -3.71
N LYS A 20 -16.79 23.37 -4.49
CA LYS A 20 -17.24 21.97 -4.37
C LYS A 20 -16.11 20.95 -4.63
N ARG A 21 -15.24 21.21 -5.61
CA ARG A 21 -14.08 20.34 -5.92
C ARG A 21 -13.03 20.36 -4.81
N ILE A 22 -12.75 21.54 -4.24
CA ILE A 22 -11.82 21.68 -3.11
C ILE A 22 -12.35 20.94 -1.87
N LEU A 23 -13.66 21.03 -1.61
CA LEU A 23 -14.28 20.36 -0.46
C LEU A 23 -14.17 18.83 -0.55
N ILE A 24 -14.32 18.26 -1.75
CA ILE A 24 -14.12 16.83 -1.98
C ILE A 24 -12.66 16.43 -1.77
N ILE A 25 -11.70 17.23 -2.25
CA ILE A 25 -10.27 16.98 -2.04
C ILE A 25 -9.92 17.01 -0.55
N ILE A 26 -10.42 18.00 0.20
CA ILE A 26 -10.21 18.11 1.65
C ILE A 26 -10.80 16.89 2.37
N LEU A 27 -12.03 16.49 2.02
CA LEU A 27 -12.70 15.33 2.62
C LEU A 27 -11.92 14.04 2.35
N VAL A 28 -11.46 13.83 1.12
CA VAL A 28 -10.63 12.68 0.73
C VAL A 28 -9.28 12.70 1.45
N THR A 29 -8.63 13.86 1.59
CA THR A 29 -7.35 13.98 2.32
C THR A 29 -7.48 13.78 3.83
N SER A 30 -8.61 14.17 4.43
CA SER A 30 -8.87 13.99 5.87
C SER A 30 -9.08 12.51 6.26
N LEU A 31 -9.52 11.67 5.32
CA LEU A 31 -9.63 10.23 5.53
C LEU A 31 -8.26 9.54 5.63
N PHE A 32 -7.18 10.14 5.11
CA PHE A 32 -5.82 9.60 5.22
C PHE A 32 -5.08 10.00 6.50
N TYR A 33 -5.48 11.07 7.18
CA TYR A 33 -4.82 11.57 8.40
C TYR A 33 -5.34 10.92 9.70
N ALA A 34 -6.47 10.21 9.67
CA ALA A 34 -7.14 9.71 10.87
C ALA A 34 -6.58 8.38 11.45
N CYS A 35 -5.44 7.87 10.96
CA CYS A 35 -4.88 6.59 11.41
C CYS A 35 -3.37 6.64 11.74
N SER A 36 -2.84 7.78 12.19
CA SER A 36 -1.43 7.91 12.57
C SER A 36 -1.15 7.69 14.07
N GLY A 37 -1.95 6.86 14.74
CA GLY A 37 -1.56 6.33 16.04
C GLY A 37 -0.56 5.19 15.81
N GLU A 38 0.65 5.27 16.39
CA GLU A 38 1.55 4.12 16.41
C GLU A 38 0.87 2.96 17.15
N LYS A 39 0.21 2.08 16.40
CA LYS A 39 -0.32 0.83 16.95
C LYS A 39 0.88 0.00 17.39
N LYS A 40 0.92 -0.36 18.68
CA LYS A 40 1.93 -1.25 19.21
C LYS A 40 1.85 -2.58 18.44
N ARG A 41 2.91 -2.87 17.68
CA ARG A 41 2.97 -4.02 16.76
C ARG A 41 2.75 -5.32 17.54
N ASN A 42 1.84 -6.18 17.06
CA ASN A 42 1.54 -7.44 17.75
C ASN A 42 2.74 -8.39 17.68
N VAL A 43 3.01 -9.13 18.77
CA VAL A 43 4.15 -10.06 18.85
C VAL A 43 4.10 -11.19 17.83
N ASN A 44 2.89 -11.54 17.37
CA ASN A 44 2.69 -12.56 16.34
C ASN A 44 2.87 -12.01 14.92
N PHE A 45 3.20 -10.72 14.76
CA PHE A 45 3.44 -10.17 13.44
C PHE A 45 4.72 -10.73 12.81
N LEU A 46 4.76 -10.84 11.48
CA LEU A 46 6.02 -11.08 10.80
C LEU A 46 7.02 -10.01 11.24
N PRO A 47 8.28 -10.35 11.54
CA PRO A 47 9.28 -9.36 11.92
C PRO A 47 9.40 -8.30 10.80
N PRO A 48 9.71 -7.04 11.13
CA PRO A 48 9.85 -6.00 10.10
C PRO A 48 10.91 -6.44 9.10
N LEU A 49 10.63 -6.28 7.82
CA LEU A 49 11.62 -6.41 6.78
C LEU A 49 12.67 -5.32 6.98
N SER A 50 13.94 -5.71 7.08
CA SER A 50 15.07 -4.78 7.15
C SER A 50 16.05 -5.15 6.07
N ILE A 51 16.22 -4.28 5.08
CA ILE A 51 17.15 -4.50 3.98
C ILE A 51 18.43 -3.74 4.28
N GLN A 52 19.52 -4.49 4.43
CA GLN A 52 20.86 -3.92 4.40
C GLN A 52 21.17 -3.51 2.96
N ILE A 53 21.49 -2.23 2.78
CA ILE A 53 21.86 -1.71 1.46
C ILE A 53 23.24 -2.26 1.11
N PRO A 54 23.39 -3.04 0.02
CA PRO A 54 24.67 -3.58 -0.40
C PRO A 54 25.71 -2.49 -0.68
N THR A 55 26.98 -2.78 -0.40
CA THR A 55 28.08 -1.84 -0.53
C THR A 55 28.27 -1.30 -1.95
N GLU A 56 27.87 -2.09 -2.94
CA GLU A 56 27.95 -1.82 -4.37
C GLU A 56 27.01 -0.70 -4.82
N ILE A 57 25.90 -0.51 -4.09
CA ILE A 57 24.85 0.47 -4.42
C ILE A 57 24.62 1.52 -3.34
N LYS A 58 25.33 1.45 -2.20
CA LYS A 58 25.15 2.39 -1.08
C LYS A 58 25.39 3.86 -1.43
N ASN A 59 26.19 4.12 -2.47
CA ASN A 59 26.52 5.48 -2.93
C ASN A 59 25.50 6.01 -3.95
N ASP A 60 24.61 5.15 -4.46
CA ASP A 60 23.48 5.57 -5.29
C ASP A 60 22.33 6.02 -4.38
N VAL A 61 22.22 7.34 -4.22
CA VAL A 61 21.26 7.98 -3.31
C VAL A 61 19.82 7.73 -3.76
N GLU A 62 19.55 7.79 -5.06
CA GLU A 62 18.21 7.57 -5.61
C GLU A 62 17.78 6.13 -5.37
N LEU A 63 18.65 5.18 -5.69
CA LEU A 63 18.38 3.76 -5.49
C LEU A 63 18.22 3.39 -4.02
N THR A 64 19.10 3.92 -3.16
CA THR A 64 19.00 3.71 -1.71
C THR A 64 17.66 4.25 -1.17
N LYS A 65 17.21 5.41 -1.67
CA LYS A 65 15.92 5.98 -1.31
C LYS A 65 14.76 5.10 -1.76
N VAL A 66 14.80 4.61 -3.00
CA VAL A 66 13.78 3.68 -3.54
C VAL A 66 13.70 2.42 -2.68
N ILE A 67 14.85 1.79 -2.37
CA ILE A 67 14.87 0.57 -1.54
C ILE A 67 14.28 0.84 -0.16
N LYS A 68 14.65 1.94 0.49
CA LYS A 68 14.14 2.28 1.83
C LYS A 68 12.66 2.65 1.81
N SER A 69 12.18 3.34 0.78
CA SER A 69 10.75 3.63 0.63
C SER A 69 9.94 2.35 0.39
N SER A 70 10.45 1.44 -0.43
CA SER A 70 9.80 0.16 -0.69
C SER A 70 9.80 -0.72 0.56
N GLU A 71 10.91 -0.79 1.29
CA GLU A 71 11.01 -1.48 2.59
C GLU A 71 9.93 -0.98 3.57
N LYS A 72 9.80 0.34 3.71
CA LYS A 72 8.79 0.97 4.57
C LYS A 72 7.37 0.61 4.12
N ALA A 73 7.05 0.80 2.84
CA ALA A 73 5.71 0.54 2.31
C ALA A 73 5.34 -0.95 2.42
N ILE A 74 6.28 -1.86 2.17
CA ILE A 74 6.08 -3.30 2.33
C ILE A 74 5.78 -3.65 3.79
N ASN A 75 6.50 -3.05 4.74
CA ASN A 75 6.24 -3.27 6.17
C ASN A 75 4.87 -2.74 6.59
N GLU A 76 4.48 -1.55 6.13
CA GLU A 76 3.16 -0.97 6.41
C GLU A 76 2.03 -1.85 5.84
N LEU A 77 2.16 -2.31 4.59
CA LEU A 77 1.18 -3.19 3.96
C LEU A 77 1.13 -4.57 4.64
N SER A 78 2.28 -5.11 5.05
CA SER A 78 2.36 -6.34 5.85
C SER A 78 1.57 -6.16 7.14
N ASP A 79 1.86 -5.11 7.92
CA ASP A 79 1.20 -4.85 9.19
C ASP A 79 -0.30 -4.60 9.04
N ASN A 80 -0.73 -3.93 7.97
CA ASN A 80 -2.15 -3.76 7.66
C ASN A 80 -2.83 -5.10 7.43
N ILE A 81 -2.23 -5.99 6.63
CA ILE A 81 -2.75 -7.34 6.39
C ILE A 81 -2.89 -8.10 7.72
N GLU A 82 -1.87 -8.05 8.58
CA GLU A 82 -1.91 -8.77 9.85
C GLU A 82 -2.93 -8.17 10.82
N GLN A 83 -3.14 -6.86 10.78
CA GLN A 83 -4.18 -6.19 11.57
C GLN A 83 -5.58 -6.56 11.09
N LEU A 84 -5.82 -6.66 9.78
CA LEU A 84 -7.11 -7.11 9.22
C LEU A 84 -7.47 -8.52 9.70
N VAL A 85 -6.48 -9.39 9.83
CA VAL A 85 -6.64 -10.74 10.37
C VAL A 85 -7.02 -10.69 11.86
N ILE A 86 -6.39 -9.80 12.66
CA ILE A 86 -6.80 -9.64 14.07
C ILE A 86 -8.24 -9.11 14.14
N ASP A 87 -8.55 -8.06 13.40
CA ASP A 87 -9.85 -7.40 13.41
C ASP A 87 -10.97 -8.32 12.90
N GLY A 88 -10.62 -9.27 12.03
CA GLY A 88 -11.54 -10.26 11.46
C GLY A 88 -11.75 -11.51 12.29
N LYS A 89 -10.92 -11.77 13.31
CA LYS A 89 -10.90 -13.06 14.03
C LYS A 89 -12.29 -13.50 14.50
N GLU A 90 -13.04 -12.60 15.15
CA GLU A 90 -14.38 -12.90 15.66
C GLU A 90 -15.35 -13.31 14.53
N VAL A 91 -15.29 -12.64 13.38
CA VAL A 91 -16.21 -12.88 12.26
C VAL A 91 -15.82 -14.15 11.49
N PHE A 92 -14.53 -14.42 11.35
CA PHE A 92 -14.02 -15.61 10.64
C PHE A 92 -14.17 -16.90 11.46
N GLU A 93 -14.14 -16.83 12.79
CA GLU A 93 -14.32 -17.98 13.69
C GLU A 93 -15.80 -18.36 13.91
N MET A 94 -16.75 -17.48 13.56
CA MET A 94 -18.18 -17.79 13.62
C MET A 94 -18.59 -18.83 12.57
N LYS A 95 -19.46 -19.77 12.97
CA LYS A 95 -20.12 -20.67 12.03
C LYS A 95 -21.03 -19.88 11.10
N GLU A 96 -21.20 -20.36 9.87
CA GLU A 96 -22.03 -19.66 8.87
C GLU A 96 -23.48 -19.49 9.35
N GLU A 97 -24.02 -20.48 10.08
CA GLU A 97 -25.35 -20.42 10.71
C GLU A 97 -25.49 -19.37 11.83
N GLU A 98 -24.37 -18.89 12.39
CA GLU A 98 -24.33 -17.89 13.47
C GLU A 98 -24.10 -16.47 12.94
N GLN A 99 -23.75 -16.33 11.65
CA GLN A 99 -23.41 -15.05 11.05
C GLN A 99 -24.66 -14.25 10.67
N GLY A 100 -24.79 -13.05 11.22
CA GLY A 100 -25.79 -12.08 10.80
C GLY A 100 -25.38 -11.37 9.50
N VAL A 101 -26.33 -10.62 8.92
CA VAL A 101 -26.08 -9.76 7.74
C VAL A 101 -24.92 -8.79 7.98
N MET A 102 -24.80 -8.24 9.19
CA MET A 102 -23.74 -7.31 9.53
C MET A 102 -22.36 -7.99 9.59
N ASP A 103 -22.30 -9.23 10.05
CA ASP A 103 -21.04 -9.99 10.13
C ASP A 103 -20.57 -10.38 8.73
N ASN A 104 -21.51 -10.74 7.84
CA ASN A 104 -21.21 -10.96 6.42
C ASN A 104 -20.70 -9.71 5.71
N LEU A 105 -21.26 -8.53 6.02
CA LEU A 105 -20.77 -7.25 5.48
C LEU A 105 -19.36 -6.92 6.00
N LYS A 106 -19.09 -7.13 7.29
CA LYS A 106 -17.75 -6.97 7.87
C LYS A 106 -16.75 -7.92 7.22
N MET A 107 -17.11 -9.19 7.04
CA MET A 107 -16.28 -10.19 6.38
C MET A 107 -15.94 -9.78 4.95
N GLY A 108 -16.93 -9.35 4.17
CA GLY A 108 -16.72 -8.85 2.81
C GLY A 108 -15.79 -7.64 2.77
N LYS A 109 -15.95 -6.69 3.69
CA LYS A 109 -15.04 -5.53 3.82
C LYS A 109 -13.60 -5.97 4.08
N LEU A 110 -13.38 -6.89 5.02
CA LEU A 110 -12.06 -7.39 5.39
C LEU A 110 -11.37 -8.11 4.22
N ILE A 111 -12.11 -8.92 3.45
CA ILE A 111 -11.60 -9.59 2.25
C ILE A 111 -11.15 -8.57 1.20
N VAL A 112 -11.96 -7.53 0.96
CA VAL A 112 -11.62 -6.46 0.00
C VAL A 112 -10.39 -5.69 0.46
N GLU A 113 -10.29 -5.34 1.74
CA GLU A 113 -9.13 -4.63 2.30
C GLU A 113 -7.86 -5.49 2.24
N PHE A 114 -7.96 -6.80 2.50
CA PHE A 114 -6.84 -7.74 2.37
C PHE A 114 -6.36 -7.83 0.92
N ALA A 115 -7.28 -8.00 -0.04
CA ALA A 115 -6.96 -8.05 -1.45
C ALA A 115 -6.32 -6.74 -1.94
N ALA A 116 -6.82 -5.59 -1.49
CA ALA A 116 -6.29 -4.28 -1.86
C ALA A 116 -4.86 -4.07 -1.33
N ASN A 117 -4.57 -4.42 -0.08
CA ASN A 117 -3.21 -4.32 0.47
C ASN A 117 -2.26 -5.28 -0.24
N SER A 118 -2.70 -6.49 -0.55
CA SER A 118 -1.92 -7.50 -1.28
C SER A 118 -1.59 -7.04 -2.71
N ALA A 119 -2.56 -6.45 -3.41
CA ALA A 119 -2.35 -5.90 -4.75
C ALA A 119 -1.36 -4.72 -4.75
N GLN A 120 -1.43 -3.83 -3.75
CA GLN A 120 -0.47 -2.74 -3.59
C GLN A 120 0.95 -3.26 -3.33
N LEU A 121 1.07 -4.33 -2.54
CA LEU A 121 2.35 -4.97 -2.28
C LEU A 121 2.95 -5.57 -3.57
N GLY A 122 2.13 -6.24 -4.38
CA GLY A 122 2.55 -6.74 -5.69
C GLY A 122 3.00 -5.62 -6.64
N LYS A 123 2.24 -4.52 -6.68
CA LYS A 123 2.59 -3.35 -7.49
C LYS A 123 3.95 -2.77 -7.11
N LEU A 124 4.27 -2.67 -5.82
CA LEU A 124 5.57 -2.16 -5.36
C LEU A 124 6.73 -3.07 -5.80
N ILE A 125 6.52 -4.39 -5.80
CA ILE A 125 7.50 -5.36 -6.29
C ILE A 125 7.70 -5.17 -7.80
N ASP A 126 6.62 -5.03 -8.57
CA ASP A 126 6.68 -4.81 -10.02
C ASP A 126 7.36 -3.48 -10.39
N GLU A 127 7.07 -2.41 -9.65
CA GLU A 127 7.71 -1.10 -9.82
C GLU A 127 9.22 -1.19 -9.58
N PHE A 128 9.63 -1.91 -8.53
CA PHE A 128 11.05 -2.15 -8.23
C PHE A 128 11.73 -2.97 -9.33
N ASP A 129 11.08 -4.03 -9.80
CA ASP A 129 11.60 -4.86 -10.89
C ASP A 129 11.69 -4.11 -12.22
N THR A 130 10.74 -3.21 -12.47
CA THR A 130 10.76 -2.31 -13.64
C THR A 130 11.92 -1.34 -13.56
N TYR A 131 12.17 -0.74 -12.40
CA TYR A 131 13.32 0.12 -12.18
C TYR A 131 14.64 -0.63 -12.46
N LYS A 132 14.79 -1.83 -11.89
CA LYS A 132 15.97 -2.69 -12.11
C LYS A 132 16.20 -2.98 -13.60
N LYS A 133 15.15 -3.40 -14.33
CA LYS A 133 15.23 -3.69 -15.77
C LYS A 133 15.61 -2.45 -16.59
N LYS A 134 15.07 -1.29 -16.25
CA LYS A 134 15.39 -0.02 -16.91
C LYS A 134 16.87 0.33 -16.73
N GLN A 135 17.37 0.29 -15.49
CA GLN A 135 18.77 0.60 -15.20
C GLN A 135 19.74 -0.36 -15.90
N ALA A 136 19.42 -1.66 -15.94
CA ALA A 136 20.18 -2.67 -16.69
C ALA A 136 20.21 -2.37 -18.20
N SER A 137 19.04 -2.06 -18.80
CA SER A 137 18.92 -1.78 -20.24
C SER A 137 19.67 -0.54 -20.70
N GLN A 138 19.88 0.42 -19.79
CA GLN A 138 20.58 1.67 -20.06
C GLN A 138 22.09 1.54 -19.83
N GLY A 139 22.59 0.37 -19.40
CA GLY A 139 23.99 0.16 -19.06
C GLY A 139 24.46 1.04 -17.90
N LEU A 140 23.53 1.53 -17.07
CA LEU A 140 23.82 2.43 -15.96
C LEU A 140 24.32 1.71 -14.71
N MET A 141 24.33 0.37 -14.73
CA MET A 141 24.75 -0.47 -13.61
C MET A 141 25.70 -1.56 -14.10
N ASN A 142 26.74 -1.82 -13.31
CA ASN A 142 27.61 -2.96 -13.53
C ASN A 142 26.99 -4.26 -12.95
N ASP A 143 27.58 -5.40 -13.29
CA ASP A 143 27.09 -6.72 -12.87
C ASP A 143 27.01 -6.87 -11.34
N ALA A 144 27.95 -6.26 -10.59
CA ALA A 144 27.94 -6.31 -9.14
C ALA A 144 26.74 -5.54 -8.55
N GLN A 145 26.40 -4.38 -9.14
CA GLN A 145 25.24 -3.58 -8.75
C GLN A 145 23.91 -4.25 -9.14
N LEU A 146 23.85 -4.91 -10.30
CA LEU A 146 22.69 -5.68 -10.73
C LEU A 146 22.46 -6.87 -9.80
N ASN A 147 23.49 -7.66 -9.50
CA ASN A 147 23.43 -8.78 -8.54
C ASN A 147 23.01 -8.31 -7.14
N ALA A 148 23.50 -7.15 -6.70
CA ALA A 148 23.08 -6.54 -5.44
C ALA A 148 21.57 -6.21 -5.44
N LEU A 149 21.06 -5.64 -6.54
CA LEU A 149 19.63 -5.34 -6.68
C LEU A 149 18.75 -6.58 -6.80
N GLU A 150 19.23 -7.64 -7.44
CA GLU A 150 18.51 -8.90 -7.49
C GLU A 150 18.27 -9.48 -6.09
N LYS A 151 19.26 -9.39 -5.19
CA LYS A 151 19.09 -9.82 -3.79
C LYS A 151 18.04 -8.99 -3.06
N VAL A 152 17.98 -7.69 -3.32
CA VAL A 152 16.95 -6.80 -2.76
C VAL A 152 15.57 -7.18 -3.30
N GLY A 153 15.44 -7.37 -4.61
CA GLY A 153 14.18 -7.78 -5.23
C GLY A 153 13.69 -9.14 -4.73
N ALA A 154 14.58 -10.12 -4.61
CA ALA A 154 14.28 -11.43 -4.03
C ALA A 154 13.79 -11.31 -2.58
N THR A 155 14.34 -10.37 -1.81
CA THR A 155 13.89 -10.10 -0.44
C THR A 155 12.45 -9.58 -0.41
N PHE A 156 12.09 -8.68 -1.32
CA PHE A 156 10.71 -8.19 -1.45
C PHE A 156 9.74 -9.30 -1.86
N THR A 157 10.09 -10.11 -2.86
CA THR A 157 9.29 -11.25 -3.30
C THR A 157 9.11 -12.27 -2.18
N ASN A 158 10.17 -12.56 -1.42
CA ASN A 158 10.09 -13.49 -0.29
C ASN A 158 9.12 -12.98 0.80
N ARG A 159 9.04 -11.67 1.04
CA ARG A 159 8.04 -11.11 1.96
C ARG A 159 6.61 -11.37 1.50
N MET A 160 6.32 -11.22 0.21
CA MET A 160 5.01 -11.57 -0.35
C MET A 160 4.70 -13.06 -0.15
N THR A 161 5.67 -13.95 -0.41
CA THR A 161 5.52 -15.39 -0.16
C THR A 161 5.24 -15.69 1.31
N GLN A 162 5.94 -15.05 2.24
CA GLN A 162 5.72 -15.21 3.69
C GLN A 162 4.30 -14.82 4.11
N ILE A 163 3.80 -13.69 3.60
CA ILE A 163 2.43 -13.21 3.86
C ILE A 163 1.42 -14.22 3.30
N ASN A 164 1.59 -14.63 2.04
CA ASN A 164 0.70 -15.60 1.39
C ASN A 164 0.68 -16.92 2.15
N GLU A 165 1.83 -17.47 2.52
CA GLU A 165 1.90 -18.75 3.25
C GLU A 165 1.28 -18.67 4.64
N LYS A 166 1.50 -17.56 5.36
CA LYS A 166 0.92 -17.35 6.69
C LYS A 166 -0.61 -17.29 6.66
N TYR A 167 -1.18 -16.71 5.59
CA TYR A 167 -2.62 -16.44 5.50
C TYR A 167 -3.38 -17.24 4.43
N LYS A 168 -2.74 -18.21 3.77
CA LYS A 168 -3.34 -19.01 2.68
C LYS A 168 -4.65 -19.71 3.02
N ASN A 169 -4.86 -20.02 4.30
CA ASN A 169 -6.06 -20.71 4.78
C ASN A 169 -7.03 -19.78 5.48
N TYR A 170 -6.65 -18.51 5.70
CA TYR A 170 -7.43 -17.59 6.51
C TYR A 170 -8.76 -17.21 5.83
N PHE A 171 -8.79 -17.21 4.50
CA PHE A 171 -9.99 -16.91 3.71
C PHE A 171 -10.59 -18.13 3.00
N LYS A 172 -10.15 -19.34 3.37
CA LYS A 172 -10.70 -20.60 2.85
C LYS A 172 -11.66 -21.18 3.90
N LYS A 173 -12.94 -20.85 3.77
CA LYS A 173 -14.03 -21.62 4.39
C LYS A 173 -14.41 -22.78 3.49
#